data_AF-A0A1B6NU38-F1
#
_entry.id   AF-A0A1B6NU38-F1
#
_cell.length_a   1.000
_cell.length_b   1.000
_cell.length_c   1.000
_cell.angle_alpha   90.00
_cell.angle_beta   90.00
_cell.angle_gamma   90.00
#
_symmetry.space_group_name_H-M   'P 1'
#
loop_
_entity.id
_entity.type
_entity.pdbx_description
1 polymer ?
#
loop_
_entity_poly.entity_id
_entity_poly.type
_entity_poly.pdbx_seq_one_letter_code
_entity_poly.pdbx_strand_id
1 'polypeptide(L)'
;VPVRVRGVVYPSMSVAAVALNISPSSIAGQLSRRGVADGAGLGGHAPRAKAPPANSRRCVIHGREFPSIAAAARAIGVNYSHFFREVKRGMSDRYSQYLLAKMMQADAGRQGRAA
;
A
#
# COMPACT_ATOMS: atom_id res chain seq x y z
N VAL A 1 -12.99 7.18 24.89
CA VAL A 1 -13.50 6.28 23.84
C VAL A 1 -13.58 4.88 24.42
N PRO A 2 -14.76 4.24 24.41
CA PRO A 2 -14.92 2.86 24.89
C PRO A 2 -14.20 1.89 23.95
N VAL A 3 -13.64 0.81 24.50
CA VAL A 3 -12.84 -0.16 23.74
C VAL A 3 -13.33 -1.56 24.00
N ARG A 4 -13.55 -2.32 22.92
CA ARG A 4 -13.93 -3.72 22.98
C ARG A 4 -12.67 -4.60 22.94
N VAL A 5 -12.51 -5.47 23.92
CA VAL A 5 -11.42 -6.45 23.98
C VAL A 5 -11.97 -7.81 24.41
N ARG A 6 -11.78 -8.84 23.60
CA ARG A 6 -12.25 -10.22 23.80
C ARG A 6 -13.75 -10.30 24.09
N GLY A 7 -14.53 -9.50 23.38
CA GLY A 7 -15.98 -9.43 23.57
C GLY A 7 -16.45 -8.56 24.74
N VAL A 8 -15.56 -8.10 25.62
CA VAL A 8 -15.89 -7.22 26.75
C VAL A 8 -15.71 -5.75 26.34
N VAL A 9 -16.71 -4.91 26.64
CA VAL A 9 -16.64 -3.47 26.38
C VAL A 9 -16.15 -2.76 27.64
N TYR A 10 -15.00 -2.12 27.53
CA TYR A 10 -14.43 -1.31 28.59
C TYR A 10 -14.71 0.18 28.33
N PRO A 11 -14.95 0.99 29.38
CA PRO A 11 -15.23 2.41 29.25
C PRO A 11 -14.01 3.21 28.75
N SER A 12 -12.79 2.70 28.98
CA SER A 12 -11.56 3.31 28.50
C SER A 12 -10.45 2.29 28.25
N MET A 13 -9.45 2.69 27.44
CA MET A 13 -8.23 1.91 27.20
C MET A 13 -7.48 1.58 28.49
N SER A 14 -7.40 2.53 29.43
CA SER A 14 -6.71 2.34 30.70
C SER A 14 -7.38 1.27 31.56
N VAL A 15 -8.72 1.25 31.59
CA VAL A 15 -9.47 0.23 32.34
C VAL A 15 -9.28 -1.15 31.70
N ALA A 16 -9.32 -1.24 30.37
CA ALA A 16 -9.01 -2.49 29.65
C ALA A 16 -7.58 -2.98 29.91
N ALA A 17 -6.61 -2.05 29.92
CA ALA A 17 -5.21 -2.32 30.16
C ALA A 17 -4.96 -2.87 31.57
N VAL A 18 -5.57 -2.27 32.59
CA VAL A 18 -5.52 -2.76 33.96
C VAL A 18 -6.16 -4.14 34.08
N ALA A 19 -7.35 -4.33 33.51
CA ALA A 19 -8.05 -5.62 33.56
C ALA A 19 -7.28 -6.77 32.87
N LEU A 20 -6.50 -6.45 31.84
CA LEU A 20 -5.71 -7.41 31.07
C LEU A 20 -4.24 -7.46 31.52
N ASN A 21 -3.85 -6.67 32.51
CA ASN A 21 -2.49 -6.49 33.01
C ASN A 21 -1.46 -6.22 31.89
N ILE A 22 -1.79 -5.30 30.99
CA ILE A 22 -0.94 -4.88 29.87
C ILE A 22 -0.82 -3.37 29.81
N SER A 23 0.17 -2.87 29.05
CA SER A 23 0.28 -1.43 28.81
C SER A 23 -0.86 -0.91 27.91
N PRO A 24 -1.45 0.27 28.20
CA PRO A 24 -2.41 0.94 27.33
C PRO A 24 -1.89 1.17 25.91
N SER A 25 -0.58 1.36 25.74
CA SER A 25 0.04 1.53 24.42
C SER A 25 -0.03 0.27 23.56
N SER A 26 -0.09 -0.91 24.17
CA SER A 26 -0.29 -2.19 23.47
C SER A 26 -1.69 -2.25 22.86
N ILE A 27 -2.71 -1.84 23.62
CA ILE A 27 -4.11 -1.78 23.16
C ILE A 27 -4.24 -0.75 22.03
N ALA A 28 -3.72 0.47 22.22
CA ALA A 28 -3.73 1.51 21.20
C ALA A 28 -3.00 1.06 19.92
N GLY A 29 -1.83 0.43 20.06
CA GLY A 29 -1.07 -0.11 18.94
C GLY A 29 -1.81 -1.20 18.16
N GLN A 30 -2.58 -2.04 18.85
CA GLN A 30 -3.42 -3.04 18.20
C GLN A 30 -4.63 -2.43 17.49
N LEU A 31 -5.33 -1.48 18.13
CA LEU A 31 -6.44 -0.75 17.52
C LEU A 31 -5.98 -0.01 16.25
N SER A 32 -4.88 0.74 16.31
CA SER A 32 -4.39 1.50 15.16
C SER A 32 -3.87 0.61 14.02
N ARG A 33 -3.31 -0.56 14.32
CA ARG A 33 -2.71 -1.46 13.30
C ARG A 33 -3.66 -2.53 12.77
N ARG A 34 -4.67 -2.92 13.54
CA ARG A 34 -5.55 -4.05 13.24
C ARG A 34 -7.04 -3.70 13.28
N GLY A 35 -7.41 -2.55 13.86
CA GLY A 35 -8.80 -2.16 14.11
C GLY A 35 -9.46 -2.92 15.27
N VAL A 36 -8.80 -3.95 15.81
CA VAL A 36 -9.31 -4.82 16.88
C VAL A 36 -8.23 -5.06 17.94
N ALA A 37 -8.63 -5.16 19.20
CA ALA A 37 -7.74 -5.33 20.35
C ALA A 37 -7.87 -6.71 21.03
N ASP A 38 -8.60 -7.66 20.44
CA ASP A 38 -8.86 -8.98 21.05
C ASP A 38 -7.58 -9.79 21.33
N GLY A 39 -6.54 -9.55 20.53
CA GLY A 39 -5.22 -10.19 20.69
C GLY A 39 -4.30 -9.53 21.73
N ALA A 40 -4.79 -8.56 22.52
CA ALA A 40 -3.94 -7.82 23.44
C ALA A 40 -3.49 -8.73 24.60
N GLY A 41 -2.18 -8.79 24.87
CA GLY A 41 -1.61 -9.60 25.95
C GLY A 41 -1.41 -11.10 25.67
N LEU A 42 -1.81 -11.62 24.50
CA LEU A 42 -1.69 -13.06 24.19
C LEU A 42 -0.36 -13.48 23.55
N GLY A 43 0.63 -12.58 23.45
CA GLY A 43 1.91 -12.86 22.76
C GLY A 43 1.81 -13.17 21.26
N GLY A 44 0.59 -13.36 20.73
CA GLY A 44 0.32 -13.72 19.35
C GLY A 44 0.64 -12.59 18.38
N HIS A 45 1.64 -12.82 17.53
CA HIS A 45 1.85 -12.06 16.31
C HIS A 45 0.74 -12.34 15.29
N ALA A 46 -0.50 -11.91 15.57
CA ALA A 46 -1.56 -11.95 14.55
C ALA A 46 -1.09 -11.15 13.31
N PRO A 47 -1.47 -11.58 12.09
CA PRO A 47 -1.00 -10.97 10.86
C PRO A 47 -1.25 -9.47 10.89
N ARG A 48 -0.19 -8.68 10.69
CA ARG A 48 -0.32 -7.22 10.54
C ARG A 48 -1.26 -6.97 9.37
N ALA A 49 -2.26 -6.10 9.54
CA ALA A 49 -2.96 -5.54 8.39
C ALA A 49 -1.87 -4.95 7.48
N LYS A 50 -1.77 -5.47 6.25
CA LYS A 50 -0.77 -4.98 5.31
C LYS A 50 -1.09 -3.50 5.10
N ALA A 51 -0.20 -2.62 5.57
CA ALA A 51 -0.28 -1.22 5.22
C ALA A 51 -0.36 -1.14 3.69
N PRO A 52 -1.22 -0.27 3.12
CA PRO A 52 -1.22 -0.05 1.69
C PRO A 52 0.22 0.31 1.27
N PRO A 53 0.73 -0.30 0.21
CA PRO A 53 2.14 -0.25 -0.07
C PRO A 53 2.51 1.20 -0.41
N ALA A 54 3.47 1.76 0.34
CA ALA A 54 3.84 3.18 0.33
C ALA A 54 4.34 3.70 -1.04
N ASN A 55 4.54 2.79 -1.99
CA ASN A 55 4.92 3.05 -3.38
C ASN A 55 3.71 3.34 -4.30
N SER A 56 2.50 3.50 -3.76
CA SER A 56 1.28 3.82 -4.52
C SER A 56 1.08 5.32 -4.76
N ARG A 57 2.17 6.06 -5.02
CA ARG A 57 2.04 7.42 -5.54
C ARG A 57 1.52 7.32 -6.97
N ARG A 58 0.32 7.88 -7.19
CA ARG A 58 -0.27 8.01 -8.54
C ARG A 58 0.73 8.75 -9.42
N CYS A 59 0.96 8.25 -10.62
CA CYS A 59 1.83 8.89 -11.60
C CYS A 59 1.10 9.02 -12.93
N VAL A 60 1.26 10.18 -13.56
CA VAL A 60 0.75 10.44 -14.91
C VAL A 60 1.93 10.34 -15.86
N ILE A 61 1.84 9.47 -16.86
CA ILE A 61 2.89 9.27 -17.86
C ILE A 61 2.23 9.41 -19.23
N HIS A 62 2.67 10.39 -20.03
CA HIS A 62 2.12 10.66 -21.37
C HIS A 62 0.57 10.73 -21.41
N GLY A 63 -0.04 11.37 -20.40
CA GLY A 63 -1.49 11.51 -20.30
C GLY A 63 -2.24 10.28 -19.77
N ARG A 64 -1.54 9.20 -19.42
CA ARG A 64 -2.13 8.02 -18.76
C ARG A 64 -1.90 8.07 -17.26
N GLU A 65 -2.98 7.95 -16.50
CA GLU A 65 -2.93 7.84 -15.05
C GLU A 65 -2.67 6.40 -14.61
N PHE A 66 -1.65 6.22 -13.78
CA PHE A 66 -1.34 4.93 -13.17
C PHE A 66 -1.42 5.05 -11.65
N PRO A 67 -1.91 3.99 -10.97
CA PRO A 67 -2.00 3.97 -9.51
C PRO A 67 -0.61 3.93 -8.85
N SER A 68 0.43 3.50 -9.58
CA SER A 68 1.82 3.53 -9.13
C SER A 68 2.81 3.46 -10.28
N ILE A 69 4.05 3.88 -10.03
CA ILE A 69 5.21 3.72 -10.94
C ILE A 69 5.41 2.24 -11.30
N ALA A 70 5.18 1.32 -10.36
CA ALA A 70 5.28 -0.11 -10.60
C ALA A 70 4.17 -0.62 -11.52
N ALA A 71 2.94 -0.11 -11.38
CA ALA A 71 1.84 -0.43 -12.28
C ALA A 71 2.11 0.09 -13.69
N ALA A 72 2.64 1.31 -13.83
CA ALA A 72 3.07 1.85 -15.10
C ALA A 72 4.15 0.99 -15.76
N ALA A 73 5.21 0.63 -15.01
CA ALA A 73 6.29 -0.20 -15.51
C ALA A 73 5.79 -1.55 -16.03
N ARG A 74 4.86 -2.20 -15.30
CA ARG A 74 4.24 -3.47 -15.74
C ARG A 74 3.35 -3.30 -16.97
N ALA A 75 2.56 -2.23 -17.04
CA ALA A 75 1.67 -1.98 -18.17
C ALA A 75 2.44 -1.70 -19.47
N ILE A 76 3.58 -1.00 -19.36
CA ILE A 76 4.44 -0.65 -20.50
C ILE A 76 5.44 -1.78 -20.82
N GLY A 77 5.69 -2.68 -19.86
CA GLY A 77 6.65 -3.78 -20.01
C GLY A 77 8.11 -3.34 -19.85
N VAL A 78 8.37 -2.32 -19.02
CA VAL A 78 9.72 -1.81 -18.75
C VAL A 78 10.22 -2.19 -17.37
N ASN A 79 11.55 -2.23 -17.22
CA ASN A 79 12.17 -2.52 -15.93
C ASN A 79 11.91 -1.38 -14.93
N TYR A 80 11.27 -1.72 -13.80
CA TYR A 80 10.93 -0.78 -12.74
C TYR A 80 12.14 0.00 -12.19
N SER A 81 13.27 -0.67 -11.94
CA SER A 81 14.43 -0.05 -11.31
C SER A 81 15.06 1.01 -12.22
N HIS A 82 15.10 0.73 -13.53
CA HIS A 82 15.57 1.70 -14.52
C HIS A 82 14.61 2.88 -14.64
N PHE A 83 13.30 2.57 -14.74
CA PHE A 83 12.25 3.57 -14.85
C PHE A 83 12.20 4.53 -13.64
N PHE A 84 12.28 4.00 -12.42
CA PHE A 84 12.32 4.79 -11.19
C PHE A 84 13.53 5.72 -11.14
N ARG A 85 14.70 5.24 -11.57
CA ARG A 85 15.93 6.04 -11.60
C ARG A 85 15.83 7.20 -12.60
N GLU A 86 15.27 6.96 -13.78
CA GLU A 86 15.05 7.99 -14.79
C GLU A 86 14.01 9.03 -14.35
N VAL A 87 12.88 8.59 -13.77
CA VAL A 87 11.87 9.50 -13.21
C VAL A 87 12.47 10.37 -12.09
N LYS A 88 13.33 9.80 -11.24
CA LYS A 88 14.00 10.54 -10.17
C LYS A 88 15.05 11.53 -10.68
N ARG A 89 15.73 11.22 -11.80
CA ARG A 89 16.79 12.05 -12.37
C ARG A 89 16.26 13.18 -13.27
N GLY A 90 14.99 13.15 -13.65
CA GLY A 90 14.46 13.97 -14.72
C GLY A 90 14.64 13.21 -16.03
N MET A 91 13.53 12.68 -16.53
CA MET A 91 13.46 11.73 -17.64
C MET A 91 14.21 12.26 -18.87
N SER A 92 15.13 11.46 -19.42
CA SER A 92 15.78 11.82 -20.69
C SER A 92 14.77 11.82 -21.85
N ASP A 93 14.92 12.75 -22.80
CA ASP A 93 14.05 12.86 -23.99
C ASP A 93 14.03 11.55 -24.81
N ARG A 94 15.20 10.91 -24.97
CA ARG A 94 15.32 9.61 -25.63
C ARG A 94 14.53 8.51 -24.92
N TYR A 95 14.47 8.58 -23.59
CA TYR A 95 13.74 7.59 -22.78
C TYR A 95 12.23 7.86 -22.79
N SER A 96 11.82 9.12 -22.84
CA SER A 96 10.44 9.55 -23.07
C SER A 96 9.91 9.01 -24.41
N GLN A 97 10.66 9.17 -25.51
CA GLN A 97 10.30 8.61 -26.81
C GLN A 97 10.21 7.07 -26.79
N TYR A 98 11.12 6.41 -26.09
CA TYR A 98 11.09 4.96 -25.90
C TYR A 98 9.83 4.48 -25.15
N LEU A 99 9.45 5.17 -24.08
CA LEU A 99 8.22 4.86 -23.32
C LEU A 99 6.97 5.05 -24.16
N LEU A 100 6.92 6.11 -24.98
CA LEU A 100 5.83 6.34 -25.91
C LEU A 100 5.71 5.19 -26.93
N ALA A 101 6.81 4.79 -27.56
CA ALA A 101 6.82 3.67 -28.51
C ALA A 101 6.34 2.36 -27.85
N LYS A 102 6.75 2.11 -26.60
CA LYS A 102 6.30 0.94 -25.85
C LYS A 102 4.83 1.00 -25.45
N MET A 103 4.31 2.17 -25.10
CA MET A 103 2.89 2.35 -24.84
C MET A 103 2.06 2.06 -26.10
N MET A 104 2.46 2.57 -27.27
CA MET A 104 1.77 2.32 -28.53
C MET A 104 1.75 0.82 -28.88
N GLN A 105 2.85 0.10 -28.65
CA GLN A 105 2.91 -1.36 -28.81
C GLN A 105 1.98 -2.09 -27.84
N ALA A 106 1.94 -1.67 -26.58
CA ALA A 106 1.07 -2.26 -25.56
C ALA A 106 -0.41 -2.03 -25.88
N ASP A 107 -0.78 -0.86 -26.42
CA ASP A 107 -2.14 -0.57 -26.85
C ASP A 107 -2.56 -1.36 -28.08
N ALA A 108 -1.70 -1.46 -29.09
CA ALA A 108 -1.96 -2.27 -30.28
C ALA A 108 -2.20 -3.75 -29.91
N GLY A 109 -1.39 -4.30 -28.99
CA GLY A 109 -1.57 -5.66 -28.48
C GLY A 109 -2.83 -5.84 -27.61
N ARG A 110 -3.34 -4.77 -26.98
CA ARG A 110 -4.57 -4.80 -26.18
C ARG A 110 -5.82 -4.72 -27.05
N GLN A 111 -5.77 -3.97 -28.15
CA GLN A 111 -6.85 -3.89 -29.14
C GLN A 111 -7.04 -5.21 -29.90
N GLY A 112 -5.95 -5.94 -30.19
CA GLY A 112 -6.04 -7.25 -30.86
C GLY A 112 -6.53 -8.41 -29.98
N ARG A 113 -6.64 -8.24 -28.65
CA ARG A 113 -7.06 -9.29 -27.70
C ARG A 113 -8.54 -9.19 -27.30
N ALA A 114 -9.27 -8.23 -27.85
CA ALA A 114 -10.68 -7.97 -27.58
C ALA A 114 -11.61 -8.35 -28.75
N ALA A 115 -11.11 -9.15 -29.71
CA ALA A 115 -11.87 -9.67 -30.85
C ALA A 115 -11.98 -11.20 -30.75
#